data_AF-A0A6G3Z3H6-F1
#
_entry.id   AF-A0A6G3Z3H6-F1
#
_cell.length_a   1.000
_cell.length_b   1.000
_cell.length_c   1.000
_cell.angle_alpha   90.00
_cell.angle_beta   90.00
_cell.angle_gamma   90.00
#
_symmetry.space_group_name_H-M   'P 1'
#
loop_
_entity.id
_entity.type
_entity.pdbx_description
1 polymer ?
#
loop_
_entity_poly.entity_id
_entity_poly.type
_entity_poly.pdbx_seq_one_letter_code
_entity_poly.pdbx_strand_id
1 'polypeptide(L)'
;MKYIFARIVGPLAAVLTLSAGLTAGFAQRATAQTIFEDQGTLEPAQQEYSIDVEAGDVVAIILNSEDFDTVLTLLGPSGEEVAFNDDFGGTLNSLIVYDVPTSGSYTIVTKSFDGQGGSYNLEVRPATDYEVSYNEAQISLQEGDYENAIAAYSDAIDLDPENPEAYLGRADAYFGTAQAELEAEGQFLSGPDDLPEDIRDAIVADFQAAADLYDASGDPFTAQSLREQVEYIETGEFPEPTEGGEF
;
A
#
# COMPACT_ATOMS: atom_id res chain seq x y z
N MET A 1 27.07 -1.86 -5.86
CA MET A 1 27.07 -2.73 -7.06
C MET A 1 25.90 -2.25 -7.90
N LYS A 2 26.14 -1.72 -9.10
CA LYS A 2 25.16 -0.96 -9.90
C LYS A 2 24.25 -1.93 -10.66
N TYR A 3 22.93 -1.84 -10.50
CA TYR A 3 21.99 -2.37 -11.47
C TYR A 3 21.60 -1.25 -12.45
N ILE A 4 21.73 -1.57 -13.73
CA ILE A 4 21.63 -0.68 -14.88
C ILE A 4 20.27 -0.94 -15.53
N PHE A 5 19.44 0.11 -15.63
CA PHE A 5 18.24 0.11 -16.49
C PHE A 5 18.63 -0.13 -17.95
N ALA A 6 18.07 -1.17 -18.57
CA ALA A 6 18.20 -1.42 -19.99
C ALA A 6 16.98 -0.86 -20.75
N ARG A 7 17.17 0.27 -21.42
CA ARG A 7 16.32 0.76 -22.52
C ARG A 7 16.80 0.19 -23.85
N ILE A 8 15.93 -0.44 -24.65
CA ILE A 8 16.11 -0.64 -26.11
C ILE A 8 14.77 -0.36 -26.84
N VAL A 9 14.90 0.21 -28.05
CA VAL A 9 13.94 1.04 -28.81
C VAL A 9 13.37 0.33 -30.06
N GLY A 10 12.04 0.40 -30.24
CA GLY A 10 11.24 0.62 -31.49
C GLY A 10 11.32 -0.36 -32.68
N PRO A 11 10.66 -0.08 -33.84
CA PRO A 11 9.34 0.54 -34.09
C PRO A 11 8.44 -0.38 -34.99
N LEU A 12 7.10 -0.20 -35.04
CA LEU A 12 6.34 -0.41 -36.29
C LEU A 12 4.93 0.22 -36.22
N ALA A 13 4.55 0.88 -37.31
CA ALA A 13 3.34 1.67 -37.46
C ALA A 13 2.09 0.82 -37.78
N ALA A 14 0.94 1.25 -37.27
CA ALA A 14 -0.35 1.03 -37.93
C ALA A 14 -1.25 2.25 -37.71
N VAL A 15 -1.45 3.03 -38.76
CA VAL A 15 -2.50 4.04 -38.85
C VAL A 15 -3.82 3.29 -39.07
N LEU A 16 -4.75 3.36 -38.12
CA LEU A 16 -6.15 3.01 -38.35
C LEU A 16 -6.99 4.26 -38.12
N THR A 17 -7.52 4.81 -39.22
CA THR A 17 -8.63 5.76 -39.16
C THR A 17 -9.92 4.98 -38.92
N LEU A 18 -10.59 5.20 -37.78
CA LEU A 18 -11.99 4.83 -37.61
C LEU A 18 -12.79 6.04 -37.14
N SER A 19 -13.75 6.43 -37.95
CA SER A 19 -14.68 7.52 -37.73
C SER A 19 -15.79 7.14 -36.74
N ALA A 20 -16.05 8.06 -35.81
CA ALA A 20 -17.33 8.42 -35.16
C ALA A 20 -18.25 7.31 -34.61
N GLY A 21 -18.55 7.46 -33.31
CA GLY A 21 -19.72 6.86 -32.68
C GLY A 21 -19.67 6.94 -31.16
N LEU A 22 -19.86 8.13 -30.58
CA LEU A 22 -20.15 8.24 -29.15
C LEU A 22 -21.50 7.56 -28.88
N THR A 23 -21.47 6.45 -28.15
CA THR A 23 -22.55 6.07 -27.25
C THR A 23 -21.92 5.83 -25.89
N ALA A 24 -22.28 6.67 -24.93
CA ALA A 24 -21.94 6.50 -23.52
C ALA A 24 -22.41 5.11 -23.06
N GLY A 25 -21.47 4.18 -22.98
CA GLY A 25 -21.64 2.93 -22.25
C GLY A 25 -21.26 3.21 -20.81
N PHE A 26 -22.18 2.96 -19.88
CA PHE A 26 -21.86 2.88 -18.46
C PHE A 26 -20.59 2.04 -18.30
N ALA A 27 -19.61 2.55 -17.57
CA ALA A 27 -18.42 1.82 -17.20
C ALA A 27 -18.87 0.54 -16.50
N GLN A 28 -18.82 -0.57 -17.24
CA GLN A 28 -18.96 -1.88 -16.66
C GLN A 28 -17.67 -2.06 -15.88
N ARG A 29 -17.73 -1.89 -14.55
CA ARG A 29 -16.63 -2.31 -13.65
C ARG A 29 -16.23 -3.69 -14.14
N ALA A 30 -15.03 -3.81 -14.68
CA ALA A 30 -14.48 -5.09 -15.04
C ALA A 30 -14.40 -5.86 -13.72
N THR A 31 -15.32 -6.79 -13.50
CA THR A 31 -15.18 -7.74 -12.40
C THR A 31 -13.96 -8.57 -12.76
N ALA A 32 -12.83 -8.28 -12.12
CA ALA A 32 -11.62 -9.08 -12.23
C ALA A 32 -12.03 -10.54 -11.97
N GLN A 33 -11.72 -11.42 -12.91
CA GLN A 33 -12.06 -12.83 -12.76
C GLN A 33 -11.08 -13.43 -11.76
N THR A 34 -11.60 -13.94 -10.64
CA THR A 34 -10.82 -14.58 -9.57
C THR A 34 -9.95 -15.70 -10.16
N ILE A 35 -8.64 -15.68 -9.85
CA ILE A 35 -7.66 -16.69 -10.28
C ILE A 35 -7.77 -17.90 -9.37
N PHE A 36 -7.89 -17.66 -8.06
CA PHE A 36 -8.02 -18.68 -7.03
C PHE A 36 -8.76 -18.13 -5.81
N GLU A 37 -9.57 -18.97 -5.17
CA GLU A 37 -10.21 -18.67 -3.89
C GLU A 37 -10.30 -19.95 -3.07
N ASP A 38 -9.90 -19.90 -1.80
CA ASP A 38 -10.07 -20.99 -0.84
C ASP A 38 -10.45 -20.46 0.54
N GLN A 39 -11.28 -21.25 1.23
CA GLN A 39 -11.73 -20.98 2.60
C GLN A 39 -11.55 -22.25 3.42
N GLY A 40 -10.98 -22.13 4.62
CA GLY A 40 -10.72 -23.28 5.46
C GLY A 40 -10.27 -22.94 6.87
N THR A 41 -9.79 -23.95 7.58
CA THR A 41 -9.16 -23.83 8.90
C THR A 41 -7.71 -24.29 8.80
N LEU A 42 -6.75 -23.47 9.23
CA LEU A 42 -5.33 -23.82 9.25
C LEU A 42 -5.02 -24.78 10.41
N GLU A 43 -4.83 -26.06 10.10
CA GLU A 43 -4.45 -27.13 11.05
C GLU A 43 -3.39 -28.05 10.41
N PRO A 44 -2.30 -27.47 9.87
CA PRO A 44 -1.17 -26.96 10.67
C PRO A 44 -0.97 -25.44 10.54
N ALA A 45 -0.07 -24.86 11.36
CA ALA A 45 0.29 -23.42 11.36
C ALA A 45 0.84 -22.87 10.03
N GLN A 46 0.82 -23.67 8.96
CA GLN A 46 1.07 -23.25 7.59
C GLN A 46 0.25 -24.09 6.60
N GLN A 47 -0.16 -23.49 5.48
CA GLN A 47 -0.67 -24.21 4.32
C GLN A 47 -0.06 -23.67 3.03
N GLU A 48 0.10 -24.57 2.05
CA GLU A 48 0.68 -24.24 0.75
C GLU A 48 -0.35 -24.39 -0.37
N TYR A 49 -0.35 -23.44 -1.30
CA TYR A 49 -1.18 -23.40 -2.49
C TYR A 49 -0.32 -23.18 -3.71
N SER A 50 -0.74 -23.71 -4.85
CA SER A 50 -0.07 -23.47 -6.13
C SER A 50 -0.97 -22.69 -7.06
N ILE A 51 -0.41 -21.65 -7.68
CA ILE A 51 -1.06 -20.88 -8.74
C ILE A 51 -0.19 -20.92 -10.00
N ASP A 52 -0.83 -21.01 -11.16
CA ASP A 52 -0.17 -20.85 -12.45
C ASP A 52 -0.41 -19.42 -12.94
N VAL A 53 0.66 -18.67 -13.19
CA VAL A 53 0.61 -17.26 -13.63
C VAL A 53 1.51 -17.04 -14.85
N GLU A 54 1.22 -16.01 -15.65
CA GLU A 54 2.00 -15.64 -16.83
C GLU A 54 2.90 -14.43 -16.57
N ALA A 55 4.06 -14.39 -17.23
CA ALA A 55 4.95 -13.24 -17.14
C ALA A 55 4.23 -11.96 -17.62
N GLY A 56 4.32 -10.91 -16.82
CA GLY A 56 3.62 -9.63 -17.03
C GLY A 56 2.25 -9.54 -16.38
N ASP A 57 1.75 -10.61 -15.75
CA ASP A 57 0.60 -10.49 -14.84
C ASP A 57 1.01 -9.69 -13.60
N VAL A 58 0.11 -8.85 -13.10
CA VAL A 58 0.24 -8.27 -11.76
C VAL A 58 -0.87 -8.84 -10.89
N VAL A 59 -0.50 -9.65 -9.90
CA VAL A 59 -1.44 -10.38 -9.06
C VAL A 59 -1.50 -9.79 -7.66
N ALA A 60 -2.70 -9.74 -7.10
CA ALA A 60 -2.96 -9.50 -5.69
C ALA A 60 -3.27 -10.84 -5.01
N ILE A 61 -2.53 -11.15 -3.96
CA ILE A 61 -2.68 -12.33 -3.12
C ILE A 61 -3.07 -11.84 -1.73
N ILE A 62 -4.31 -12.12 -1.32
CA ILE A 62 -4.93 -11.52 -0.15
C ILE A 62 -5.26 -12.64 0.83
N LEU A 63 -4.76 -12.53 2.06
CA LEU A 63 -5.07 -13.44 3.15
C LEU A 63 -5.76 -12.67 4.26
N ASN A 64 -7.01 -13.03 4.54
CA ASN A 64 -7.80 -12.44 5.61
C ASN A 64 -8.10 -13.44 6.71
N SER A 65 -8.07 -13.00 7.96
CA SER A 65 -8.49 -13.79 9.12
C SER A 65 -8.99 -12.89 10.24
N GLU A 66 -10.13 -13.26 10.84
CA GLU A 66 -10.59 -12.66 12.11
C GLU A 66 -10.02 -13.41 13.32
N ASP A 67 -9.48 -14.61 13.10
CA ASP A 67 -9.08 -15.54 14.16
C ASP A 67 -7.59 -15.40 14.53
N PHE A 68 -6.75 -14.89 13.61
CA PHE A 68 -5.30 -14.81 13.81
C PHE A 68 -4.64 -13.74 12.93
N ASP A 69 -3.42 -13.35 13.34
CA ASP A 69 -2.53 -12.47 12.59
C ASP A 69 -1.87 -13.22 11.42
N THR A 70 -2.14 -12.74 10.21
CA THR A 70 -1.86 -13.50 8.98
C THR A 70 -0.43 -13.28 8.49
N VAL A 71 0.15 -14.28 7.84
CA VAL A 71 1.47 -14.15 7.21
C VAL A 71 1.42 -14.80 5.84
N LEU A 72 1.81 -14.05 4.82
CA LEU A 72 1.92 -14.49 3.44
C LEU A 72 3.38 -14.54 2.98
N THR A 73 3.74 -15.64 2.32
CA THR A 73 4.99 -15.76 1.57
C THR A 73 4.68 -16.27 0.17
N LEU A 74 5.22 -15.61 -0.86
CA LEU A 74 5.17 -16.08 -2.24
C LEU A 74 6.54 -16.67 -2.59
N LEU A 75 6.53 -17.91 -3.06
CA LEU A 75 7.70 -18.60 -3.58
C LEU A 75 7.62 -18.67 -5.10
N GLY A 76 8.73 -18.35 -5.77
CA GLY A 76 8.89 -18.45 -7.20
C GLY A 76 8.98 -19.91 -7.69
N PRO A 77 9.01 -20.13 -9.01
CA PRO A 77 9.00 -21.48 -9.59
C PRO A 77 10.20 -22.36 -9.23
N SER A 78 11.31 -21.79 -8.73
CA SER A 78 12.45 -22.55 -8.24
C SER A 78 12.46 -22.74 -6.71
N GLY A 79 11.41 -22.29 -6.02
CA GLY A 79 11.22 -22.39 -4.58
C GLY A 79 11.89 -21.28 -3.77
N GLU A 80 12.41 -20.26 -4.44
CA GLU A 80 12.94 -19.05 -3.82
C GLU A 80 11.82 -18.15 -3.30
N GLU A 81 12.03 -17.48 -2.17
CA GLU A 81 11.11 -16.45 -1.70
C GLU A 81 11.22 -15.20 -2.59
N VAL A 82 10.09 -14.77 -3.14
CA VAL A 82 10.01 -13.61 -4.04
C VAL A 82 9.20 -12.45 -3.48
N ALA A 83 8.32 -12.71 -2.51
CA ALA A 83 7.59 -11.68 -1.77
C ALA A 83 7.13 -12.21 -0.41
N PHE A 84 6.97 -11.30 0.55
CA PHE A 84 6.53 -11.56 1.91
C PHE A 84 5.72 -10.37 2.42
N ASN A 85 4.65 -10.63 3.16
CA ASN A 85 3.89 -9.61 3.87
C ASN A 85 3.15 -10.25 5.05
N ASP A 86 3.17 -9.61 6.22
CA ASP A 86 2.45 -10.00 7.43
C ASP A 86 1.38 -8.98 7.87
N ASP A 87 1.41 -7.75 7.37
CA ASP A 87 0.38 -6.74 7.62
C ASP A 87 0.08 -5.86 6.39
N PHE A 88 -1.16 -5.37 6.30
CA PHE A 88 -1.58 -4.47 5.23
C PHE A 88 -2.74 -3.56 5.65
N GLY A 89 -2.69 -2.31 5.19
CA GLY A 89 -3.79 -1.35 5.33
C GLY A 89 -4.18 -1.06 6.79
N GLY A 90 -3.23 -1.08 7.72
CA GLY A 90 -3.51 -0.89 9.15
C GLY A 90 -4.22 -2.06 9.83
N THR A 91 -4.30 -3.22 9.17
CA THR A 91 -4.91 -4.45 9.70
C THR A 91 -3.87 -5.56 9.88
N LEU A 92 -4.25 -6.65 10.55
CA LEU A 92 -3.44 -7.87 10.67
C LEU A 92 -3.61 -8.84 9.49
N ASN A 93 -4.27 -8.38 8.42
CA ASN A 93 -4.41 -9.14 7.17
C ASN A 93 -3.21 -8.87 6.28
N SER A 94 -2.86 -9.82 5.42
CA SER A 94 -1.71 -9.70 4.51
C SER A 94 -2.17 -9.51 3.07
N LEU A 95 -1.44 -8.65 2.33
CA LEU A 95 -1.58 -8.49 0.88
C LEU A 95 -0.19 -8.51 0.24
N ILE A 96 -0.03 -9.34 -0.79
CA ILE A 96 1.11 -9.29 -1.71
C ILE A 96 0.59 -8.83 -3.08
N VAL A 97 1.14 -7.73 -3.59
CA VAL A 97 1.00 -7.31 -4.98
C VAL A 97 2.30 -7.64 -5.71
N TYR A 98 2.23 -8.45 -6.76
CA TYR A 98 3.43 -8.98 -7.41
C TYR A 98 3.34 -8.90 -8.93
N ASP A 99 4.29 -8.17 -9.55
CA ASP A 99 4.56 -8.22 -10.99
C ASP A 99 5.32 -9.51 -11.30
N VAL A 100 4.71 -10.40 -12.07
CA VAL A 100 5.21 -11.74 -12.38
C VAL A 100 6.31 -11.64 -13.44
N PRO A 101 7.59 -11.87 -13.12
CA PRO A 101 8.67 -11.73 -14.10
C PRO A 101 8.82 -12.96 -15.00
N THR A 102 8.28 -14.11 -14.63
CA THR A 102 8.46 -15.38 -15.34
C THR A 102 7.22 -16.25 -15.21
N SER A 103 6.66 -16.73 -16.33
CA SER A 103 5.52 -17.63 -16.31
C SER A 103 5.87 -18.95 -15.62
N GLY A 104 4.96 -19.46 -14.79
CA GLY A 104 5.15 -20.74 -14.12
C GLY A 104 4.21 -20.96 -12.96
N SER A 105 4.44 -22.08 -12.26
CA SER A 105 3.77 -22.39 -11.00
C SER A 105 4.50 -21.70 -9.85
N TYR A 106 3.78 -20.85 -9.13
CA TYR A 106 4.24 -20.21 -7.89
C TYR A 106 3.57 -20.89 -6.69
N THR A 107 4.23 -20.84 -5.54
CA THR A 107 3.69 -21.40 -4.29
C THR A 107 3.38 -20.28 -3.30
N ILE A 108 2.12 -20.21 -2.86
CA ILE A 108 1.70 -19.34 -1.77
C ILE A 108 1.80 -20.14 -0.48
N VAL A 109 2.52 -19.60 0.51
CA VAL A 109 2.58 -20.15 1.86
C VAL A 109 1.80 -19.21 2.77
N THR A 110 0.68 -19.69 3.30
CA THR A 110 -0.12 -19.01 4.32
C THR A 110 0.30 -19.50 5.70
N LYS A 111 0.41 -18.59 6.67
CA LYS A 111 0.76 -18.90 8.06
C LYS A 111 -0.04 -18.03 9.02
N SER A 112 -0.18 -18.54 10.24
CA SER A 112 -0.59 -17.76 11.41
C SER A 112 0.68 -17.34 12.14
N PHE A 113 0.83 -16.05 12.45
CA PHE A 113 2.03 -15.48 13.07
C PHE A 113 2.37 -16.13 14.42
N ASP A 114 1.35 -16.33 15.26
CA ASP A 114 1.47 -16.94 16.59
C ASP A 114 1.34 -18.47 16.59
N GLY A 115 1.00 -19.06 15.45
CA GLY A 115 0.84 -20.49 15.23
C GLY A 115 -0.45 -21.08 15.81
N GLN A 116 -1.40 -20.28 16.29
CA GLN A 116 -2.70 -20.77 16.77
C GLN A 116 -3.59 -21.27 15.62
N GLY A 117 -3.45 -20.68 14.43
CA GLY A 117 -4.32 -20.99 13.30
C GLY A 117 -5.77 -20.54 13.53
N GLY A 118 -6.62 -20.81 12.55
CA GLY A 118 -8.02 -20.40 12.57
C GLY A 118 -8.63 -20.38 11.19
N SER A 119 -9.81 -19.80 11.07
CA SER A 119 -10.53 -19.62 9.82
C SER A 119 -9.88 -18.52 8.99
N TYR A 120 -9.73 -18.72 7.69
CA TYR A 120 -9.20 -17.71 6.79
C TYR A 120 -9.89 -17.72 5.43
N ASN A 121 -9.71 -16.62 4.70
CA ASN A 121 -10.04 -16.51 3.29
C ASN A 121 -8.77 -16.14 2.51
N LEU A 122 -8.38 -16.99 1.56
CA LEU A 122 -7.29 -16.71 0.62
C LEU A 122 -7.86 -16.42 -0.75
N GLU A 123 -7.57 -15.25 -1.29
CA GLU A 123 -7.96 -14.84 -2.64
C GLU A 123 -6.73 -14.51 -3.48
N VAL A 124 -6.73 -14.96 -4.73
CA VAL A 124 -5.78 -14.51 -5.76
C VAL A 124 -6.57 -13.97 -6.94
N ARG A 125 -6.25 -12.76 -7.35
CA ARG A 125 -6.87 -12.09 -8.50
C ARG A 125 -5.88 -11.13 -9.15
N PRO A 126 -6.18 -10.61 -10.36
CA PRO A 126 -5.47 -9.45 -10.87
C PRO A 126 -5.50 -8.30 -9.84
N ALA A 127 -4.35 -7.65 -9.66
CA ALA A 127 -4.27 -6.45 -8.84
C ALA A 127 -5.11 -5.33 -9.45
N THR A 128 -5.75 -4.55 -8.60
CA THR A 128 -6.39 -3.30 -9.00
C THR A 128 -5.34 -2.21 -9.22
N ASP A 129 -5.68 -1.19 -10.02
CA ASP A 129 -4.79 -0.05 -10.23
C ASP A 129 -4.40 0.64 -8.90
N TYR A 130 -5.33 0.67 -7.92
CA TYR A 130 -5.06 1.20 -6.59
C TYR A 130 -3.97 0.40 -5.88
N GLU A 131 -4.11 -0.93 -5.83
CA GLU A 131 -3.15 -1.81 -5.17
C GLU A 131 -1.77 -1.74 -5.82
N VAL A 132 -1.72 -1.63 -7.15
CA VAL A 132 -0.46 -1.40 -7.87
C VAL A 132 0.18 -0.09 -7.42
N SER A 133 -0.56 1.02 -7.47
CA SER A 133 -0.04 2.34 -7.12
C SER A 133 0.38 2.42 -5.65
N TYR A 134 -0.42 1.87 -4.74
CA TYR A 134 -0.12 1.84 -3.31
C TYR A 134 1.11 0.98 -3.01
N ASN A 135 1.23 -0.18 -3.64
CA ASN A 135 2.41 -1.06 -3.48
C ASN A 135 3.68 -0.41 -4.05
N GLU A 136 3.61 0.24 -5.21
CA GLU A 136 4.72 1.03 -5.76
C GLU A 136 5.14 2.16 -4.80
N ALA A 137 4.17 2.81 -4.15
CA ALA A 137 4.43 3.86 -3.17
C ALA A 137 5.17 3.32 -1.93
N GLN A 138 4.72 2.19 -1.39
CA GLN A 138 5.33 1.54 -0.23
C GLN A 138 6.78 1.08 -0.53
N ILE A 139 7.01 0.48 -1.70
CA ILE A 139 8.35 0.07 -2.13
C ILE A 139 9.26 1.30 -2.26
N SER A 140 8.78 2.35 -2.93
CA SER A 140 9.55 3.59 -3.11
C SER A 140 9.88 4.26 -1.76
N LEU A 141 8.93 4.27 -0.83
CA LEU A 141 9.11 4.80 0.52
C LEU A 141 10.20 4.03 1.27
N GLN A 142 10.20 2.70 1.21
CA GLN A 142 11.21 1.84 1.84
C GLN A 142 12.61 2.02 1.22
N GLU A 143 12.69 2.28 -0.08
CA GLU A 143 13.94 2.57 -0.78
C GLU A 143 14.47 3.98 -0.50
N GLY A 144 13.69 4.83 0.18
CA GLY A 144 13.99 6.25 0.39
C GLY A 144 13.83 7.11 -0.86
N ASP A 145 13.14 6.59 -1.89
CA ASP A 145 12.77 7.31 -3.09
C ASP A 145 11.45 8.06 -2.86
N TYR A 146 11.54 9.09 -2.02
CA TYR A 146 10.36 9.82 -1.55
C TYR A 146 9.61 10.53 -2.68
N GLU A 147 10.29 10.97 -3.74
CA GLU A 147 9.64 11.60 -4.90
C GLU A 147 8.69 10.61 -5.60
N ASN A 148 9.16 9.39 -5.86
CA ASN A 148 8.32 8.35 -6.45
C ASN A 148 7.24 7.87 -5.47
N ALA A 149 7.54 7.79 -4.17
CA ALA A 149 6.55 7.44 -3.15
C ALA A 149 5.38 8.44 -3.11
N ILE A 150 5.67 9.75 -3.10
CA ILE A 150 4.66 10.81 -3.10
C ILE A 150 3.79 10.73 -4.36
N ALA A 151 4.40 10.52 -5.52
CA ALA A 151 3.67 10.39 -6.79
C ALA A 151 2.73 9.18 -6.77
N ALA A 152 3.24 8.02 -6.39
CA ALA A 152 2.47 6.77 -6.37
C ALA A 152 1.35 6.78 -5.30
N TYR A 153 1.59 7.37 -4.12
CA TYR A 153 0.51 7.58 -3.14
C TYR A 153 -0.53 8.57 -3.66
N SER A 154 -0.14 9.59 -4.42
CA SER A 154 -1.09 10.52 -5.03
C SER A 154 -1.97 9.82 -6.07
N ASP A 155 -1.39 8.96 -6.90
CA ASP A 155 -2.14 8.12 -7.84
C ASP A 155 -3.10 7.16 -7.10
N ALA A 156 -2.66 6.57 -5.98
CA ALA A 156 -3.50 5.73 -5.12
C ALA A 156 -4.69 6.52 -4.53
N ILE A 157 -4.45 7.74 -4.03
CA ILE A 157 -5.51 8.62 -3.50
C ILE A 157 -6.52 9.01 -4.60
N ASP A 158 -6.04 9.27 -5.83
CA ASP A 158 -6.92 9.58 -6.95
C ASP A 158 -7.81 8.39 -7.34
N LEU A 159 -7.33 7.16 -7.13
CA LEU A 159 -8.04 5.91 -7.41
C LEU A 159 -9.02 5.53 -6.29
N ASP A 160 -8.63 5.71 -5.03
CA ASP A 160 -9.47 5.48 -3.85
C ASP A 160 -9.29 6.60 -2.81
N PRO A 161 -10.05 7.69 -2.92
CA PRO A 161 -9.93 8.84 -2.02
C PRO A 161 -10.51 8.60 -0.63
N GLU A 162 -11.19 7.47 -0.40
CA GLU A 162 -11.80 7.10 0.88
C GLU A 162 -10.88 6.25 1.77
N ASN A 163 -9.67 5.93 1.28
CA ASN A 163 -8.67 5.17 2.01
C ASN A 163 -7.73 6.10 2.80
N PRO A 164 -7.79 6.17 4.15
CA PRO A 164 -6.95 7.06 4.94
C PRO A 164 -5.45 6.67 4.90
N GLU A 165 -5.13 5.39 4.71
CA GLU A 165 -3.75 4.89 4.74
C GLU A 165 -2.90 5.48 3.60
N ALA A 166 -3.50 5.75 2.44
CA ALA A 166 -2.79 6.38 1.32
C ALA A 166 -2.37 7.83 1.63
N TYR A 167 -3.19 8.58 2.40
CA TYR A 167 -2.84 9.92 2.87
C TYR A 167 -1.73 9.85 3.92
N LEU A 168 -1.83 8.93 4.88
CA LEU A 168 -0.80 8.74 5.90
C LEU A 168 0.55 8.36 5.28
N GLY A 169 0.56 7.42 4.33
CA GLY A 169 1.78 7.03 3.62
C GLY A 169 2.39 8.18 2.82
N ARG A 170 1.57 9.06 2.22
CA ARG A 170 2.07 10.25 1.53
C ARG A 170 2.66 11.28 2.50
N ALA A 171 2.04 11.49 3.66
CA ALA A 171 2.58 12.31 4.73
C ALA A 171 3.95 11.79 5.22
N ASP A 172 4.10 10.47 5.39
CA ASP A 172 5.38 9.84 5.73
C ASP A 172 6.44 10.08 4.66
N ALA A 173 6.07 10.03 3.38
CA ALA A 173 6.98 10.33 2.27
C ALA A 173 7.42 11.82 2.26
N TYR A 174 6.53 12.74 2.60
CA TYR A 174 6.87 14.16 2.80
C TYR A 174 7.82 14.36 3.98
N PHE A 175 7.57 13.71 5.12
CA PHE A 175 8.49 13.72 6.26
C PHE A 175 9.87 13.17 5.88
N GLY A 176 9.90 12.05 5.16
CA GLY A 176 11.14 11.44 4.66
C GLY A 176 11.93 12.37 3.75
N THR A 177 11.23 13.11 2.88
CA THR A 177 11.85 14.15 2.03
C THR A 177 12.56 15.21 2.88
N ALA A 178 11.85 15.82 3.84
CA ALA A 178 12.44 16.84 4.71
C ALA A 178 13.58 16.29 5.56
N GLN A 179 13.44 15.08 6.09
CA GLN A 179 14.49 14.43 6.86
C GLN A 179 15.75 14.22 6.02
N ALA A 180 15.61 13.71 4.79
CA ALA A 180 16.74 13.47 3.90
C ALA A 180 17.46 14.77 3.49
N GLU A 181 16.70 15.85 3.26
CA GLU A 181 17.26 17.18 2.99
C GLU A 181 18.08 17.70 4.18
N LEU A 182 17.53 17.65 5.39
CA LEU A 182 18.24 18.03 6.60
C LEU A 182 19.49 17.19 6.84
N GLU A 183 19.40 15.87 6.65
CA GLU A 183 20.54 14.95 6.79
C GLU A 183 21.65 15.25 5.77
N ALA A 184 21.30 15.61 4.54
CA ALA A 184 22.27 16.02 3.52
C ALA A 184 23.04 17.30 3.91
N GLU A 185 22.43 18.14 4.74
CA GLU A 185 23.05 19.33 5.33
C GLU A 185 23.78 19.05 6.67
N GLY A 186 23.71 17.82 7.19
CA GLY A 186 24.27 17.44 8.48
C GLY A 186 23.43 17.92 9.67
N GLN A 187 22.14 18.16 9.45
CA GLN A 187 21.15 18.55 10.45
C GLN A 187 20.27 17.34 10.82
N PHE A 188 19.43 17.50 11.85
CA PHE A 188 18.47 16.48 12.27
C PHE A 188 17.12 17.16 12.53
N LEU A 189 16.03 16.53 12.08
CA LEU A 189 14.67 17.01 12.29
C LEU A 189 14.33 16.95 13.79
N SER A 190 14.30 18.11 14.46
CA SER A 190 14.09 18.21 15.91
C SER A 190 12.66 18.62 16.29
N GLY A 191 11.92 19.17 15.34
CA GLY A 191 10.52 19.55 15.50
C GLY A 191 9.94 20.11 14.19
N PRO A 192 8.67 20.53 14.21
CA PRO A 192 7.98 21.00 13.02
C PRO A 192 8.51 22.32 12.46
N ASP A 193 9.22 23.13 13.27
CA ASP A 193 9.88 24.36 12.83
C ASP A 193 11.02 24.10 11.82
N ASP A 194 11.56 22.88 11.79
CA ASP A 194 12.62 22.47 10.87
C ASP A 194 12.05 22.02 9.50
N LEU A 195 10.73 21.82 9.38
CA LEU A 195 10.10 21.43 8.12
C LEU A 195 9.97 22.62 7.16
N PRO A 196 10.27 22.44 5.86
CA PRO A 196 9.86 23.39 4.83
C PRO A 196 8.35 23.66 4.90
N GLU A 197 7.94 24.91 4.68
CA GLU A 197 6.53 25.34 4.82
C GLU A 197 5.58 24.54 3.93
N ASP A 198 5.99 24.26 2.69
CA ASP A 198 5.23 23.47 1.73
C ASP A 198 5.08 22.00 2.13
N ILE A 199 6.14 21.40 2.68
CA ILE A 199 6.11 20.03 3.23
C ILE A 199 5.18 19.98 4.45
N ARG A 200 5.31 20.95 5.36
CA ARG A 200 4.46 21.04 6.55
C ARG A 200 2.98 21.16 6.18
N ASP A 201 2.65 22.03 5.23
CA ASP A 201 1.27 22.23 4.76
C ASP A 201 0.71 20.96 4.11
N ALA A 202 1.54 20.23 3.35
CA ALA A 202 1.13 18.97 2.73
C ALA A 202 0.84 17.86 3.75
N ILE A 203 1.71 17.71 4.76
CA ILE A 203 1.52 16.77 5.87
C ILE A 203 0.23 17.09 6.64
N VAL A 204 0.02 18.37 6.98
CA VAL A 204 -1.20 18.81 7.67
C VAL A 204 -2.45 18.47 6.87
N ALA A 205 -2.44 18.74 5.56
CA ALA A 205 -3.55 18.42 4.69
C ALA A 205 -3.85 16.90 4.65
N ASP A 206 -2.82 16.07 4.55
CA ASP A 206 -2.97 14.61 4.51
C ASP A 206 -3.46 14.04 5.85
N PHE A 207 -2.95 14.54 6.97
CA PHE A 207 -3.43 14.14 8.30
C PHE A 207 -4.87 14.58 8.57
N GLN A 208 -5.27 15.78 8.13
CA GLN A 208 -6.65 16.23 8.23
C GLN A 208 -7.59 15.35 7.40
N ALA A 209 -7.20 15.02 6.16
CA ALA A 209 -7.97 14.13 5.30
C ALA A 209 -8.13 12.73 5.91
N ALA A 210 -7.03 12.14 6.41
CA ALA A 210 -7.06 10.86 7.10
C ALA A 210 -7.93 10.90 8.37
N ALA A 211 -7.82 11.96 9.19
CA ALA A 211 -8.62 12.12 10.40
C ALA A 211 -10.13 12.16 10.09
N ASP A 212 -10.53 12.88 9.05
CA ASP A 212 -11.93 12.98 8.64
C ASP A 212 -12.46 11.62 8.13
N LEU A 213 -11.62 10.84 7.45
CA LEU A 213 -11.95 9.48 7.02
C LEU A 213 -12.08 8.51 8.20
N TYR A 214 -11.20 8.56 9.19
CA TYR A 214 -11.32 7.75 10.40
C TYR A 214 -12.56 8.10 11.23
N ASP A 215 -12.89 9.39 11.37
CA ASP A 215 -14.16 9.80 11.99
C ASP A 215 -15.37 9.24 11.24
N ALA A 216 -15.35 9.31 9.91
CA ALA A 216 -16.42 8.80 9.07
C ALA A 216 -16.56 7.27 9.14
N SER A 217 -15.45 6.55 9.34
CA SER A 217 -15.42 5.09 9.49
C SER A 217 -15.73 4.61 10.91
N GLY A 218 -15.86 5.53 11.88
CA GLY A 218 -16.24 5.23 13.26
C GLY A 218 -15.06 4.98 14.20
N ASP A 219 -13.87 5.46 13.84
CA ASP A 219 -12.67 5.49 14.68
C ASP A 219 -12.30 6.94 15.11
N PRO A 220 -13.06 7.54 16.04
CA PRO A 220 -12.80 8.90 16.50
C PRO A 220 -11.53 9.03 17.33
N PHE A 221 -10.99 7.92 17.84
CA PHE A 221 -9.76 7.93 18.63
C PHE A 221 -8.55 8.20 17.72
N THR A 222 -8.43 7.45 16.63
CA THR A 222 -7.40 7.68 15.61
C THR A 222 -7.56 9.07 14.98
N ALA A 223 -8.80 9.47 14.67
CA ALA A 223 -9.08 10.80 14.16
C ALA A 223 -8.64 11.92 15.11
N GLN A 224 -8.92 11.79 16.42
CA GLN A 224 -8.46 12.75 17.42
C GLN A 224 -6.93 12.78 17.51
N SER A 225 -6.28 11.61 17.52
CA SER A 225 -4.81 11.53 17.56
C SER A 225 -4.16 12.21 16.36
N LEU A 226 -4.70 12.06 15.15
CA LEU A 226 -4.20 12.75 13.97
C LEU A 226 -4.40 14.27 14.06
N ARG A 227 -5.51 14.74 14.62
CA ARG A 227 -5.75 16.18 14.84
C ARG A 227 -4.82 16.79 15.87
N GLU A 228 -4.49 16.04 16.92
CA GLU A 228 -3.47 16.42 17.90
C GLU A 228 -2.08 16.53 17.27
N GLN A 229 -1.74 15.62 16.33
CA GLN A 229 -0.52 15.72 15.53
C GLN A 229 -0.53 16.95 14.61
N VAL A 230 -1.66 17.26 13.97
CA VAL A 230 -1.83 18.48 13.17
C VAL A 230 -1.58 19.73 14.03
N GLU A 231 -2.18 19.82 15.22
CA GLU A 231 -1.97 20.95 16.13
C GLU A 231 -0.49 21.07 16.52
N TYR A 232 0.19 19.97 16.82
CA TYR A 232 1.62 19.96 17.09
C TYR A 232 2.43 20.45 15.88
N ILE A 233 2.12 19.98 14.67
CA ILE A 233 2.83 20.36 13.45
C ILE A 233 2.64 21.84 13.14
N GLU A 234 1.45 22.40 13.37
CA GLU A 234 1.15 23.81 13.11
C GLU A 234 1.75 24.76 14.16
N THR A 235 1.81 24.34 15.43
CA THR A 235 2.12 25.23 16.57
C THR A 235 3.49 24.97 17.21
N GLY A 236 4.06 23.78 17.04
CA GLY A 236 5.22 23.30 17.78
C GLY A 236 4.94 22.94 19.25
N GLU A 237 3.70 23.06 19.72
CA GLU A 237 3.29 22.77 21.09
C GLU A 237 2.49 21.46 21.15
N PHE A 238 2.80 20.60 22.11
CA PHE A 238 1.98 19.40 22.34
C PHE A 238 0.63 19.81 22.90
N PRO A 239 -0.48 19.21 22.43
CA PRO A 239 -1.80 19.52 22.95
C PRO A 239 -1.85 19.24 24.46
N GLU A 240 -2.46 20.18 25.19
CA GLU A 240 -2.69 20.01 26.62
C GLU A 240 -3.59 18.77 26.83
N PRO A 241 -3.22 17.84 27.73
CA PRO A 241 -4.01 16.64 27.94
C PRO A 241 -5.43 17.04 28.33
N THR A 242 -6.42 16.62 27.55
CA THR A 242 -7.81 16.90 27.84
C THR A 242 -8.16 16.32 29.22
N GLU A 243 -8.58 17.16 30.17
CA GLU A 243 -9.03 16.73 31.50
C GLU A 243 -10.17 15.70 31.35
N GLY A 244 -9.86 14.40 31.49
CA GLY A 244 -10.90 13.35 31.58
C GLY A 244 -10.63 12.02 30.87
N GLY A 245 -9.51 11.85 30.17
CA GLY A 245 -9.14 10.54 29.62
C GLY A 245 -8.65 9.58 30.72
N GLU A 246 -9.54 8.75 31.28
CA GLU A 246 -9.11 7.59 32.06
C GLU A 246 -8.54 6.54 31.09
N PHE A 247 -7.26 6.19 31.30
CA PHE A 247 -6.58 5.07 30.64
C PHE A 247 -7.15 3.71 31.06
#